data_AF-A0A098GFL7-F1
#
_entry.id   AF-A0A098GFL7-F1
#
_cell.length_a   1.000
_cell.length_b   1.000
_cell.length_c   1.000
_cell.angle_alpha   90.00
_cell.angle_beta   90.00
_cell.angle_gamma   90.00
#
_symmetry.space_group_name_H-M   'P 1'
#
loop_
_entity.id
_entity.type
_entity.pdbx_description
1 polymer ?
#
loop_
_entity_poly.entity_id
_entity_poly.type
_entity_poly.pdbx_seq_one_letter_code
_entity_poly.pdbx_strand_id
1 'polypeptide(L)'
;MPISCRLSILFLALGASYYSYSAAPSSPEGVEFVNGEPISLEQNANKTLLPSPFPVYVIQNSGVINHPYPGATKVMLPTDNSYTDSPGCYIACYSHQPGIYAVSPTINVMGQIRVSGSYQARVCQPKGYKDKDISAADKFKRLCSDKIASCKNIECWAGGDTGGWFGIQ
;
A
#
# COMPACT_ATOMS: atom_id res chain seq x y z
N MET A 1 70.04 -22.31 20.42
CA MET A 1 69.37 -22.29 21.74
C MET A 1 67.94 -22.78 21.58
N PRO A 2 67.64 -24.03 22.00
CA PRO A 2 66.29 -24.62 21.99
C PRO A 2 65.74 -24.75 23.42
N ILE A 3 64.46 -24.44 23.65
CA ILE A 3 63.69 -24.78 24.87
C ILE A 3 62.23 -24.94 24.38
N SER A 4 61.68 -26.15 24.24
CA SER A 4 61.21 -27.10 25.27
C SER A 4 59.96 -26.64 26.02
N CYS A 5 58.82 -27.31 25.81
CA CYS A 5 57.90 -27.86 26.84
C CYS A 5 56.58 -28.27 26.18
N ARG A 6 56.31 -29.58 26.10
CA ARG A 6 55.46 -30.39 27.01
C ARG A 6 53.96 -30.14 26.81
N LEU A 7 53.20 -31.06 26.21
CA LEU A 7 52.81 -32.42 26.63
C LEU A 7 51.58 -32.42 27.57
N SER A 8 50.49 -32.92 27.01
CA SER A 8 49.35 -33.66 27.59
C SER A 8 48.53 -33.00 28.70
N ILE A 9 47.20 -33.05 28.56
CA ILE A 9 46.31 -33.66 29.55
C ILE A 9 45.05 -34.20 28.86
N LEU A 10 44.80 -35.47 29.20
CA LEU A 10 43.60 -36.28 29.01
C LEU A 10 42.37 -35.58 29.59
N PHE A 11 41.21 -35.62 28.93
CA PHE A 11 39.92 -35.44 29.60
C PHE A 11 38.99 -36.60 29.28
N LEU A 12 38.63 -37.32 30.35
CA LEU A 12 37.60 -38.34 30.43
C LEU A 12 36.21 -37.67 30.54
N ALA A 13 35.28 -38.25 29.78
CA ALA A 13 33.86 -38.54 30.05
C ALA A 13 32.96 -37.56 30.85
N LEU A 14 31.73 -37.42 30.32
CA LEU A 14 30.38 -37.19 30.93
C LEU A 14 29.64 -36.16 30.05
N GLY A 15 28.58 -36.47 29.31
CA GLY A 15 27.29 -36.94 29.82
C GLY A 15 26.33 -35.74 29.97
N ALA A 16 25.62 -35.36 28.90
CA ALA A 16 24.40 -34.52 28.92
C ALA A 16 23.78 -34.52 27.50
N SER A 17 22.75 -35.32 27.27
CA SER A 17 21.33 -34.91 27.29
C SER A 17 20.95 -33.93 26.17
N TYR A 18 20.18 -34.49 25.24
CA TYR A 18 19.38 -33.87 24.19
C TYR A 18 18.94 -32.44 24.48
N TYR A 19 19.46 -31.50 23.70
CA TYR A 19 18.71 -30.34 23.26
C TYR A 19 18.84 -30.27 21.74
N SER A 20 17.90 -30.91 21.06
CA SER A 20 17.62 -30.62 19.67
C SER A 20 17.14 -29.17 19.62
N TYR A 21 18.05 -28.24 19.36
CA TYR A 21 17.68 -26.93 18.84
C TYR A 21 17.11 -27.17 17.45
N SER A 22 15.79 -27.40 17.40
CA SER A 22 15.04 -27.23 16.16
C SER A 22 15.04 -25.74 15.88
N ALA A 23 16.01 -25.31 15.08
CA ALA A 23 15.97 -24.01 14.42
C ALA A 23 14.74 -24.05 13.51
N ALA A 24 13.61 -23.56 14.02
CA ALA A 24 12.48 -23.21 13.18
C ALA A 24 13.01 -22.23 12.12
N PRO A 25 12.79 -22.48 10.83
CA PRO A 25 13.18 -21.54 9.79
C PRO A 25 12.47 -20.22 10.08
N SER A 26 13.25 -19.15 10.16
CA SER A 26 12.80 -17.77 10.26
C SER A 26 11.66 -17.53 9.27
N SER A 27 10.47 -17.27 9.82
CA SER A 27 9.30 -16.81 9.07
C SER A 27 9.71 -15.58 8.25
N PRO A 28 9.48 -15.54 6.93
CA PRO A 28 9.64 -14.31 6.17
C PRO A 28 8.66 -13.28 6.73
N GLU A 29 9.15 -12.07 6.98
CA GLU A 29 8.40 -10.96 7.55
C GLU A 29 7.03 -10.77 6.85
N GLY A 30 5.94 -10.72 7.64
CA GLY A 30 4.75 -9.94 7.26
C GLY A 30 3.50 -10.66 6.71
N VAL A 31 3.29 -11.96 6.94
CA VAL A 31 1.98 -12.59 6.60
C VAL A 31 1.05 -12.53 7.81
N GLU A 32 0.06 -11.64 7.77
CA GLU A 32 -1.04 -11.64 8.75
C GLU A 32 -1.99 -12.80 8.45
N PHE A 33 -2.46 -13.50 9.50
CA PHE A 33 -3.41 -14.60 9.38
C PHE A 33 -4.72 -14.24 10.09
N VAL A 34 -5.87 -14.45 9.45
CA VAL A 34 -7.20 -14.36 10.08
C VAL A 34 -7.88 -15.72 9.94
N ASN A 35 -8.32 -16.29 11.06
CA ASN A 35 -8.90 -17.64 11.13
C ASN A 35 -8.00 -18.76 10.55
N GLY A 36 -6.68 -18.57 10.58
CA GLY A 36 -5.71 -19.55 10.07
C GLY A 36 -5.41 -19.45 8.57
N GLU A 37 -6.02 -18.52 7.84
CA GLU A 37 -5.71 -18.25 6.44
C GLU A 37 -4.83 -17.00 6.28
N PRO A 38 -3.83 -17.03 5.39
CA PRO A 38 -3.01 -15.85 5.10
C PRO A 38 -3.86 -14.77 4.44
N ILE A 39 -3.81 -13.55 4.96
CA ILE A 39 -4.52 -12.40 4.41
C ILE A 39 -3.76 -11.92 3.16
N SER A 40 -4.46 -11.80 2.03
CA SER A 40 -3.87 -11.19 0.83
C SER A 40 -3.72 -9.67 0.98
N LEU A 41 -2.78 -9.06 0.26
CA LEU A 41 -2.63 -7.59 0.23
C LEU A 41 -3.93 -6.89 -0.16
N GLU A 42 -4.71 -7.47 -1.08
CA GLU A 42 -6.03 -6.98 -1.44
C GLU A 42 -7.00 -7.01 -0.25
N GLN A 43 -7.07 -8.13 0.47
CA GLN A 43 -7.94 -8.25 1.64
C GLN A 43 -7.55 -7.26 2.74
N ASN A 44 -6.26 -6.99 2.93
CA ASN A 44 -5.79 -5.97 3.86
C ASN A 44 -6.14 -4.56 3.37
N ALA A 45 -5.89 -4.26 2.10
CA ALA A 45 -6.23 -2.97 1.47
C ALA A 45 -7.72 -2.63 1.56
N ASN A 46 -8.57 -3.65 1.56
CA ASN A 46 -10.02 -3.49 1.69
C ASN A 46 -10.48 -3.16 3.12
N LYS A 47 -9.65 -3.44 4.13
CA LYS A 47 -9.98 -3.28 5.56
C LYS A 47 -9.31 -2.04 6.18
N THR A 48 -8.10 -1.73 5.75
CA THR A 48 -7.25 -0.75 6.42
C THR A 48 -7.42 0.65 5.84
N LEU A 49 -7.47 1.65 6.73
CA LEU A 49 -7.45 3.06 6.34
C LEU A 49 -6.02 3.51 6.03
N LEU A 50 -5.84 4.23 4.93
CA LEU A 50 -4.59 4.94 4.64
C LEU A 50 -4.42 6.18 5.53
N PRO A 51 -3.19 6.62 5.79
CA PRO A 51 -2.92 7.94 6.35
C PRO A 51 -3.64 9.06 5.57
N SER A 52 -4.06 10.12 6.28
CA SER A 52 -4.64 11.31 5.68
C SER A 52 -3.91 12.57 6.17
N PRO A 53 -3.17 13.29 5.30
CA PRO A 53 -2.89 12.98 3.89
C PRO A 53 -1.97 11.75 3.71
N PHE A 54 -2.05 11.11 2.54
CA PHE A 54 -1.26 9.90 2.21
C PHE A 54 0.07 10.28 1.55
N PRO A 55 1.23 9.83 2.05
CA PRO A 55 2.51 10.10 1.40
C PRO A 55 2.66 9.26 0.11
N VAL A 56 2.98 9.92 -1.00
CA VAL A 56 3.36 9.26 -2.26
C VAL A 56 4.67 9.82 -2.78
N TYR A 57 5.38 9.04 -3.59
CA TYR A 57 6.71 9.35 -4.09
C TYR A 57 6.67 9.42 -5.61
N VAL A 58 6.79 10.62 -6.14
CA VAL A 58 6.60 10.94 -7.57
C VAL A 58 7.96 10.93 -8.24
N ILE A 59 8.11 10.11 -9.28
CA ILE A 59 9.23 10.17 -10.21
C ILE A 59 8.75 10.94 -11.43
N GLN A 60 9.34 12.10 -11.68
CA GLN A 60 8.98 12.95 -12.83
C GLN A 60 9.00 12.12 -14.12
N ASN A 61 7.89 12.16 -14.87
CA ASN A 61 7.70 11.48 -16.14
C ASN A 61 7.77 9.93 -16.10
N SER A 62 7.80 9.29 -14.93
CA SER A 62 7.89 7.83 -14.82
C SER A 62 6.75 7.19 -14.03
N GLY A 63 6.23 7.84 -12.98
CA GLY A 63 5.11 7.29 -12.21
C GLY A 63 5.13 7.66 -10.73
N VAL A 64 4.29 6.95 -9.97
CA VAL A 64 4.15 7.11 -8.51
C VAL A 64 4.42 5.80 -7.79
N ILE A 65 5.12 5.91 -6.67
CA ILE A 65 5.50 4.81 -5.78
C ILE A 65 4.93 5.11 -4.38
N ASN A 66 4.55 4.06 -3.65
CA ASN A 66 3.97 4.15 -2.31
C ASN A 66 4.99 4.08 -1.16
N HIS A 67 6.28 4.13 -1.46
CA HIS A 67 7.39 4.06 -0.50
C HIS A 67 8.58 4.92 -0.97
N PRO A 68 9.48 5.33 -0.06
CA PRO A 68 10.67 6.09 -0.42
C PRO A 68 11.48 5.43 -1.53
N TYR A 69 11.81 6.18 -2.57
CA TYR A 69 12.59 5.68 -3.69
C TYR A 69 13.63 6.73 -4.14
N PRO A 70 14.88 6.34 -4.45
CA PRO A 70 15.91 7.27 -4.91
C PRO A 70 15.47 8.09 -6.13
N GLY A 71 15.61 9.41 -6.06
CA GLY A 71 15.20 10.33 -7.14
C GLY A 71 13.70 10.63 -7.19
N ALA A 72 12.87 10.02 -6.32
CA ALA A 72 11.47 10.37 -6.20
C ALA A 72 11.26 11.54 -5.23
N THR A 73 10.31 12.42 -5.55
CA THR A 73 9.90 13.52 -4.67
C THR A 73 8.72 13.08 -3.83
N LYS A 74 8.84 13.17 -2.50
CA LYS A 74 7.72 12.92 -1.59
C LYS A 74 6.70 14.05 -1.70
N VAL A 75 5.43 13.70 -1.95
CA VAL A 75 4.29 14.62 -1.93
C VAL A 75 3.20 14.07 -1.01
N MET A 76 2.42 14.96 -0.41
CA MET A 76 1.33 14.60 0.49
C MET A 76 0.01 14.70 -0.25
N LEU A 77 -0.62 13.54 -0.48
CA LEU A 77 -1.82 13.43 -1.27
C LEU A 77 -3.07 13.58 -0.38
N PRO A 78 -3.95 14.56 -0.64
CA PRO A 78 -5.22 14.69 0.07
C PRO A 78 -6.00 13.37 0.03
N THR A 79 -6.42 12.89 1.19
CA THR A 79 -7.04 11.58 1.34
C THR A 79 -8.26 11.70 2.24
N ASP A 80 -9.46 11.46 1.73
CA ASP A 80 -10.67 11.40 2.54
C ASP A 80 -10.92 9.96 3.01
N ASN A 81 -11.02 9.79 4.33
CA ASN A 81 -11.35 8.52 4.99
C ASN A 81 -12.73 8.57 5.67
N SER A 82 -13.64 9.42 5.18
CA SER A 82 -14.95 9.60 5.84
C SER A 82 -15.81 8.33 5.81
N TYR A 83 -15.58 7.45 4.84
CA TYR A 83 -16.09 6.07 4.89
C TYR A 83 -15.10 5.18 5.66
N THR A 84 -15.51 4.68 6.84
CA THR A 84 -14.67 3.87 7.75
C THR A 84 -15.01 2.39 7.77
N ASP A 85 -16.13 1.97 7.17
CA ASP A 85 -16.59 0.58 7.22
C ASP A 85 -15.81 -0.34 6.26
N SER A 86 -15.98 -1.66 6.42
CA SER A 86 -15.35 -2.67 5.55
C SER A 86 -16.40 -3.49 4.78
N PRO A 87 -16.15 -3.84 3.50
CA PRO A 87 -14.96 -3.49 2.72
C PRO A 87 -15.02 -2.04 2.21
N GLY A 88 -13.85 -1.46 1.96
CA GLY A 88 -13.70 -0.18 1.28
C GLY A 88 -12.42 -0.09 0.48
N CYS A 89 -12.46 0.63 -0.63
CA CYS A 89 -11.30 0.86 -1.49
C CYS A 89 -11.21 2.35 -1.85
N TYR A 90 -10.10 2.78 -2.46
CA TYR A 90 -9.88 4.19 -2.76
C TYR A 90 -10.07 4.49 -4.22
N ILE A 91 -10.80 5.55 -4.52
CA ILE A 91 -10.84 6.16 -5.85
C ILE A 91 -9.92 7.38 -5.85
N ALA A 92 -9.25 7.62 -6.97
CA ALA A 92 -8.50 8.85 -7.18
C ALA A 92 -9.40 9.89 -7.88
N CYS A 93 -9.23 11.16 -7.51
CA CYS A 93 -9.86 12.28 -8.19
C CYS A 93 -8.84 12.92 -9.15
N TYR A 94 -9.20 12.99 -10.42
CA TYR A 94 -8.36 13.50 -11.50
C TYR A 94 -8.90 14.82 -12.06
N SER A 95 -8.02 15.64 -12.62
CA SER A 95 -8.38 16.87 -13.34
C SER A 95 -7.41 17.15 -14.48
N HIS A 96 -7.84 17.98 -15.44
CA HIS A 96 -6.96 18.61 -16.42
C HIS A 96 -6.22 19.83 -15.88
N GLN A 97 -6.63 20.35 -14.72
CA GLN A 97 -5.93 21.43 -14.03
C GLN A 97 -4.68 20.92 -13.30
N PRO A 98 -3.69 21.76 -13.01
CA PRO A 98 -2.54 21.38 -12.17
C PRO A 98 -2.98 20.79 -10.83
N GLY A 99 -2.41 19.64 -10.47
CA GLY A 99 -2.73 18.91 -9.24
C GLY A 99 -1.51 18.63 -8.38
N ILE A 100 -1.60 17.61 -7.52
CA ILE A 100 -0.50 17.17 -6.65
C ILE A 100 0.63 16.55 -7.47
N TYR A 101 0.28 15.75 -8.49
CA TYR A 101 1.21 15.21 -9.47
C TYR A 101 0.49 14.82 -10.76
N ALA A 102 1.24 14.74 -11.85
CA ALA A 102 0.76 14.32 -13.16
C ALA A 102 0.90 12.80 -13.35
N VAL A 103 -0.12 12.16 -13.91
CA VAL A 103 -0.07 10.77 -14.41
C VAL A 103 0.03 10.70 -15.93
N SER A 104 -0.28 11.82 -16.61
CA SER A 104 -0.05 12.02 -18.04
C SER A 104 0.16 13.52 -18.30
N PRO A 105 0.56 13.94 -19.52
CA PRO A 105 0.74 15.35 -19.85
C PRO A 105 -0.49 16.24 -19.59
N THR A 106 -1.69 15.66 -19.55
CA THR A 106 -2.95 16.40 -19.39
C THR A 106 -3.78 15.95 -18.19
N ILE A 107 -3.32 14.97 -17.40
CA ILE A 107 -4.10 14.42 -16.29
C ILE A 107 -3.29 14.49 -15.02
N ASN A 108 -3.84 15.20 -14.04
CA ASN A 108 -3.27 15.35 -12.71
C ASN A 108 -4.14 14.68 -11.68
N VAL A 109 -3.51 14.15 -10.63
CA VAL A 109 -4.19 13.64 -9.44
C VAL A 109 -4.37 14.79 -8.45
N MET A 110 -5.60 14.93 -7.98
CA MET A 110 -6.04 15.99 -7.06
C MET A 110 -6.12 15.49 -5.62
N GLY A 111 -6.41 14.20 -5.45
CA GLY A 111 -6.61 13.55 -4.15
C GLY A 111 -7.18 12.15 -4.31
N GLN A 112 -7.49 11.50 -3.20
CA GLN A 112 -8.20 10.22 -3.15
C GLN A 112 -9.29 10.21 -2.08
N ILE A 113 -10.26 9.31 -2.26
CA ILE A 113 -11.40 9.16 -1.38
C ILE A 113 -11.66 7.68 -1.15
N ARG A 114 -11.79 7.27 0.12
CA ARG A 114 -12.24 5.91 0.46
C ARG A 114 -13.75 5.80 0.24
N VAL A 115 -14.18 4.73 -0.41
CA VAL A 115 -15.59 4.46 -0.68
C VAL A 115 -15.94 3.01 -0.36
N SER A 116 -17.23 2.75 -0.13
CA SER A 116 -17.74 1.37 -0.04
C SER A 116 -17.50 0.65 -1.36
N GLY A 117 -16.87 -0.52 -1.28
CA GLY A 117 -16.41 -1.27 -2.44
C GLY A 117 -15.26 -2.18 -2.06
N SER A 118 -14.64 -2.78 -3.06
CA SER A 118 -13.43 -3.57 -2.87
C SER A 118 -12.48 -3.42 -4.05
N TYR A 119 -11.19 -3.56 -3.80
CA TYR A 119 -10.23 -3.84 -4.84
C TYR A 119 -10.55 -5.19 -5.50
N GLN A 120 -10.54 -5.20 -6.83
CA GLN A 120 -10.45 -6.40 -7.66
C GLN A 120 -9.17 -6.25 -8.47
N ALA A 121 -8.17 -7.09 -8.20
CA ALA A 121 -6.79 -6.79 -8.58
C ALA A 121 -6.43 -5.37 -8.08
N ARG A 122 -5.81 -4.57 -8.94
CA ARG A 122 -5.43 -3.17 -8.65
C ARG A 122 -6.55 -2.14 -8.74
N VAL A 123 -7.77 -2.53 -9.11
CA VAL A 123 -8.85 -1.57 -9.40
C VAL A 123 -9.86 -1.54 -8.26
N CYS A 124 -10.03 -0.38 -7.62
CA CYS A 124 -11.13 -0.13 -6.71
C CYS A 124 -12.45 -0.18 -7.46
N GLN A 125 -13.34 -1.09 -7.04
CA GLN A 125 -14.66 -1.31 -7.60
C GLN A 125 -15.70 -0.88 -6.57
N PRO A 126 -16.22 0.36 -6.65
CA PRO A 126 -17.21 0.84 -5.71
C PRO A 126 -18.49 -0.03 -5.73
N LYS A 127 -19.18 -0.11 -4.60
CA LYS A 127 -20.42 -0.89 -4.48
C LYS A 127 -21.45 -0.45 -5.54
N GLY A 128 -21.91 -1.40 -6.36
CA GLY A 128 -22.85 -1.17 -7.46
C GLY A 128 -22.22 -0.74 -8.79
N TYR A 129 -20.90 -0.56 -8.83
CA TYR A 129 -20.11 -0.14 -9.98
C TYR A 129 -19.09 -1.19 -10.45
N LYS A 130 -19.26 -2.45 -10.05
CA LYS A 130 -18.41 -3.54 -10.54
C LYS A 130 -18.38 -3.54 -12.06
N ASP A 131 -17.16 -3.50 -12.61
CA ASP A 131 -16.84 -3.51 -14.03
C ASP A 131 -17.46 -2.35 -14.83
N LYS A 132 -17.83 -1.26 -14.14
CA LYS A 132 -18.38 -0.04 -14.74
C LYS A 132 -17.35 1.08 -14.69
N ASP A 133 -17.39 1.92 -15.73
CA ASP A 133 -16.65 3.17 -15.73
C ASP A 133 -17.23 4.15 -14.70
N ILE A 134 -16.41 4.51 -13.71
CA ILE A 134 -16.77 5.48 -12.68
C ILE A 134 -16.40 6.92 -13.06
N SER A 135 -15.60 7.13 -14.12
CA SER A 135 -15.14 8.44 -14.56
C SER A 135 -16.29 9.29 -15.13
N ALA A 136 -17.23 8.64 -15.82
CA ALA A 136 -18.42 9.29 -16.36
C ALA A 136 -19.53 9.49 -15.31
N ALA A 137 -19.47 8.83 -14.16
CA ALA A 137 -20.58 8.81 -13.20
C ALA A 137 -20.64 10.07 -12.33
N ASP A 138 -21.71 10.85 -12.48
CA ASP A 138 -21.94 12.10 -11.74
C ASP A 138 -21.82 11.97 -10.22
N LYS A 139 -22.20 10.81 -9.66
CA LYS A 139 -22.09 10.54 -8.23
C LYS A 139 -20.64 10.74 -7.75
N PHE A 140 -19.66 10.24 -8.50
CA PHE A 140 -18.26 10.32 -8.10
C PHE A 140 -17.63 11.67 -8.46
N LYS A 141 -18.10 12.33 -9.53
CA LYS A 141 -17.68 13.71 -9.81
C LYS A 141 -18.10 14.68 -8.70
N ARG A 142 -19.36 14.57 -8.23
CA ARG A 142 -19.85 15.31 -7.06
C ARG A 142 -19.05 14.97 -5.81
N LEU A 143 -18.82 13.68 -5.55
CA LEU A 143 -18.01 13.25 -4.41
C LEU A 143 -16.60 13.84 -4.43
N CYS A 144 -15.93 13.85 -5.58
CA CYS A 144 -14.63 14.51 -5.74
C CYS A 144 -14.73 16.01 -5.46
N SER A 145 -15.75 16.69 -6.00
CA SER A 145 -15.96 18.12 -5.77
C SER A 145 -16.26 18.48 -4.30
N ASP A 146 -16.91 17.59 -3.56
CA ASP A 146 -17.31 17.82 -2.17
C ASP A 146 -16.17 17.55 -1.19
N LYS A 147 -15.31 16.59 -1.50
CA LYS A 147 -14.30 16.07 -0.57
C LYS A 147 -12.89 16.56 -0.84
N ILE A 148 -12.57 16.90 -2.08
CA ILE A 148 -11.23 17.34 -2.46
C ILE A 148 -11.29 18.84 -2.79
N ALA A 149 -10.69 19.67 -1.94
CA ALA A 149 -10.80 21.12 -2.04
C ALA A 149 -10.30 21.72 -3.38
N SER A 150 -9.38 21.03 -4.05
CA SER A 150 -8.86 21.41 -5.37
C SER A 150 -9.78 20.98 -6.52
N CYS A 151 -10.77 20.14 -6.26
CA CYS A 151 -11.85 19.82 -7.17
C CYS A 151 -13.02 20.76 -6.92
N LYS A 152 -13.22 21.74 -7.80
CA LYS A 152 -14.36 22.66 -7.73
C LYS A 152 -15.28 22.43 -8.92
N ASN A 153 -16.57 22.72 -8.72
CA ASN A 153 -17.57 22.78 -9.79
C ASN A 153 -17.63 21.52 -10.68
N ILE A 154 -17.37 20.32 -10.12
CA ILE A 154 -17.49 19.05 -10.86
C ILE A 154 -16.48 18.93 -12.03
N GLU A 155 -15.37 19.70 -12.01
CA GLU A 155 -14.31 19.60 -13.03
C GLU A 155 -13.46 18.33 -12.88
N CYS A 156 -13.53 17.68 -11.72
CA CYS A 156 -12.84 16.43 -11.46
C CYS A 156 -13.70 15.20 -11.81
N TRP A 157 -13.02 14.12 -12.17
CA TRP A 157 -13.62 12.79 -12.31
C TRP A 157 -12.89 11.77 -11.44
N ALA A 158 -13.55 10.65 -11.19
CA ALA A 158 -12.98 9.56 -10.41
C ALA A 158 -12.38 8.46 -11.30
N GLY A 159 -11.36 7.76 -10.80
CA GLY A 159 -10.89 6.51 -11.38
C GLY A 159 -10.42 5.53 -10.31
N GLY A 160 -10.58 4.23 -10.60
CA GLY A 160 -10.36 3.16 -9.63
C GLY A 160 -8.95 2.55 -9.66
N ASP A 161 -8.10 2.90 -10.61
CA ASP A 161 -6.74 2.33 -10.71
C ASP A 161 -5.78 2.93 -9.67
N THR A 162 -5.91 2.45 -8.44
CA THR A 162 -5.24 2.97 -7.24
C THR A 162 -4.63 1.87 -6.36
N GLY A 163 -4.82 0.60 -6.72
CA GLY A 163 -4.32 -0.54 -5.92
C GLY A 163 -2.79 -0.56 -5.81
N GLY A 164 -2.08 0.05 -6.75
CA GLY A 164 -0.62 0.23 -6.65
C GLY A 164 -0.18 1.01 -5.40
N TRP A 165 -1.07 1.81 -4.80
CA TRP A 165 -0.78 2.60 -3.61
C TRP A 165 -0.70 1.68 -2.37
N PHE A 166 -1.37 0.54 -2.46
CA PHE A 166 -1.37 -0.55 -1.49
C PHE A 166 -0.34 -1.63 -1.83
N GLY A 167 0.48 -1.43 -2.87
CA GLY A 167 1.42 -2.45 -3.35
C GLY A 167 0.74 -3.66 -4.02
N ILE A 168 -0.54 -3.54 -4.39
CA ILE A 168 -1.24 -4.55 -5.18
C ILE A 168 -0.74 -4.45 -6.63
N GLN A 169 -0.21 -5.55 -7.18
CA GLN A 169 0.31 -5.64 -8.55
C GLN A 169 -0.56 -6.57 -9.40
#